data_AF-A0A0H3ZGR9-F1
#
_entry.id   AF-A0A0H3ZGR9-F1
#
_cell.length_a   1.000
_cell.length_b   1.000
_cell.length_c   1.000
_cell.angle_alpha   90.00
_cell.angle_beta   90.00
_cell.angle_gamma   90.00
#
_symmetry.space_group_name_H-M   'P 1'
#
loop_
_entity.id
_entity.type
_entity.pdbx_description
1 polymer ?
#
loop_
_entity_poly.entity_id
_entity_poly.type
_entity_poly.pdbx_seq_one_letter_code
_entity_poly.pdbx_strand_id
1 'polypeptide(L)'
;MTTEHFDLANPVTKVDDIPDYEMYSQTIDSLNKRFGNRVLKGIEIGYIASEKDRIIDYLADKDYDLKLLSVHHNGQFDYLDDEVKDMDPAIVIPQYFAQLSEALVVIEADVFAHFDYGFRVFGLSVAEFKQYEAQFLPILDQVIKNKLAFELNAK
;
A
#
# COMPACT_ATOMS: atom_id res chain seq x y z
N MET A 1 9.10 -9.27 11.72
CA MET A 1 9.18 -8.27 10.65
C MET A 1 8.23 -7.16 11.01
N THR A 2 8.70 -5.93 10.95
CA THR A 2 7.90 -4.72 11.20
C THR A 2 7.73 -3.99 9.88
N THR A 3 6.61 -3.30 9.71
CA THR A 3 6.31 -2.47 8.54
C THR A 3 5.67 -1.20 9.06
N GLU A 4 6.50 -0.18 9.33
CA GLU A 4 5.99 1.12 9.75
C GLU A 4 5.23 1.75 8.58
N HIS A 5 4.14 2.41 8.90
CA HIS A 5 3.23 2.97 7.91
C HIS A 5 3.75 4.31 7.42
N PHE A 6 3.76 4.49 6.10
CA PHE A 6 4.15 5.72 5.42
C PHE A 6 3.07 6.13 4.44
N ASP A 7 2.34 7.20 4.79
CA ASP A 7 1.24 7.75 4.00
C ASP A 7 1.29 9.28 4.02
N LEU A 8 1.02 9.89 2.86
CA LEU A 8 1.06 11.34 2.71
C LEU A 8 -0.31 11.86 2.27
N ALA A 9 -0.64 13.07 2.72
CA ALA A 9 -1.87 13.76 2.36
C ALA A 9 -3.14 12.96 2.73
N ASN A 10 -3.14 12.30 3.88
CA ASN A 10 -4.27 11.52 4.36
C ASN A 10 -5.53 12.41 4.44
N PRO A 11 -6.61 12.07 3.70
CA PRO A 11 -7.79 12.92 3.61
C PRO A 11 -8.65 12.92 4.87
N VAL A 12 -8.49 11.92 5.75
CA VAL A 12 -9.27 11.77 6.99
C VAL A 12 -8.58 12.53 8.12
N THR A 13 -7.31 12.23 8.38
CA THR A 13 -6.56 12.79 9.51
C THR A 13 -5.97 14.17 9.21
N LYS A 14 -5.72 14.47 7.92
CA LYS A 14 -4.98 15.66 7.45
C LYS A 14 -3.55 15.74 8.00
N VAL A 15 -3.00 14.59 8.41
CA VAL A 15 -1.64 14.44 8.93
C VAL A 15 -0.91 13.43 8.06
N ASP A 16 0.35 13.73 7.75
CA ASP A 16 1.24 12.78 7.08
C ASP A 16 1.76 11.77 8.12
N ASP A 17 1.68 10.48 7.79
CA ASP A 17 2.29 9.40 8.53
C ASP A 17 3.70 9.20 7.97
N ILE A 18 4.70 9.73 8.67
CA ILE A 18 6.11 9.67 8.25
C ILE A 18 6.93 9.02 9.35
N PRO A 19 7.46 7.80 9.13
CA PRO A 19 8.32 7.15 10.10
C PRO A 19 9.60 7.96 10.37
N ASP A 20 9.97 8.09 11.65
CA ASP A 20 11.31 8.53 12.04
C ASP A 20 12.29 7.39 11.76
N TYR A 21 12.90 7.44 10.58
CA TYR A 21 13.78 6.38 10.09
C TYR A 21 14.99 6.12 11.00
N GLU A 22 15.56 7.17 11.60
CA GLU A 22 16.72 7.04 12.47
C GLU A 22 16.34 6.38 13.80
N MET A 23 15.26 6.84 14.42
CA MET A 23 14.74 6.24 15.65
C MET A 23 14.29 4.80 15.43
N TYR A 24 13.63 4.53 14.31
CA TYR A 24 13.21 3.19 13.92
C TYR A 24 14.41 2.27 13.73
N SER A 25 15.44 2.72 13.01
CA SER A 25 16.67 1.95 12.79
C SER A 25 17.41 1.63 14.10
N GLN A 26 17.55 2.61 15.00
CA GLN A 26 18.15 2.40 16.33
C GLN A 26 17.37 1.40 17.18
N THR A 27 16.03 1.43 17.06
CA THR A 27 15.14 0.49 17.76
C THR A 27 15.35 -0.93 17.23
N ILE A 28 15.38 -1.10 15.90
CA ILE A 28 15.64 -2.40 15.27
C ILE A 28 17.01 -2.95 15.67
N ASP A 29 18.06 -2.13 15.67
CA ASP A 29 19.40 -2.55 16.11
C ASP A 29 19.40 -3.03 17.57
N SER A 30 18.70 -2.31 18.44
CA SER A 30 18.58 -2.66 19.85
C SER A 30 17.81 -3.98 20.05
N LEU A 31 16.73 -4.18 19.31
CA LEU A 31 15.97 -5.42 19.31
C LEU A 31 16.78 -6.58 18.74
N ASN A 32 17.55 -6.36 17.68
CA ASN A 32 18.38 -7.38 17.05
C ASN A 32 19.53 -7.83 17.95
N LYS A 33 20.15 -6.92 18.71
CA LYS A 33 21.10 -7.29 19.78
C LYS A 33 20.47 -8.19 20.85
N ARG A 34 19.19 -7.96 21.19
CA ARG A 34 18.46 -8.71 22.22
C ARG A 34 17.92 -10.05 21.72
N PHE A 35 17.50 -10.12 20.46
CA PHE A 35 16.75 -11.25 19.90
C PHE A 35 17.50 -12.00 18.79
N GLY A 36 18.78 -11.70 18.57
CA GLY A 36 19.66 -12.43 17.67
C GLY A 36 19.38 -12.18 16.20
N ASN A 37 19.28 -10.91 15.80
CA ASN A 37 19.10 -10.48 14.40
C ASN A 37 17.86 -11.07 13.70
N ARG A 38 16.73 -11.17 14.41
CA ARG A 38 15.48 -11.74 13.91
C ARG A 38 14.41 -10.70 13.54
N VAL A 39 14.67 -9.43 13.82
CA VAL A 39 13.73 -8.33 13.59
C VAL A 39 14.17 -7.58 12.34
N LEU A 40 13.37 -7.71 11.28
CA LEU A 40 13.59 -7.03 10.00
C LEU A 40 12.84 -5.70 9.97
N LYS A 41 13.51 -4.67 9.45
CA LYS A 41 13.03 -3.29 9.30
C LYS A 41 12.35 -3.13 7.95
N GLY A 42 11.03 -3.16 7.93
CA GLY A 42 10.24 -2.89 6.73
C GLY A 42 9.45 -1.60 6.82
N ILE A 43 8.82 -1.24 5.70
CA ILE A 43 7.93 -0.09 5.53
C ILE A 43 6.70 -0.51 4.71
N GLU A 44 5.55 0.06 5.03
CA GLU A 44 4.34 0.01 4.20
C GLU A 44 4.15 1.39 3.54
N ILE A 45 4.35 1.43 2.23
CA ILE A 45 4.27 2.64 1.41
C ILE A 45 2.86 2.74 0.86
N GLY A 46 2.07 3.68 1.38
CA GLY A 46 0.81 4.05 0.77
C GLY A 46 1.02 5.08 -0.33
N TYR A 47 0.54 4.75 -1.52
CA TYR A 47 0.74 5.55 -2.71
C TYR A 47 -0.45 6.47 -3.00
N ILE A 48 -0.14 7.74 -3.26
CA ILE A 48 -1.06 8.72 -3.86
C ILE A 48 -0.32 9.55 -4.92
N ALA A 49 -0.93 9.69 -6.10
CA ALA A 49 -0.27 10.31 -7.25
C ALA A 49 0.17 11.76 -7.01
N SER A 50 -0.59 12.53 -6.22
CA SER A 50 -0.26 13.92 -5.89
C SER A 50 1.04 14.07 -5.10
N GLU A 51 1.45 13.03 -4.36
CA GLU A 51 2.61 13.04 -3.49
C GLU A 51 3.77 12.15 -4.01
N LYS A 52 3.65 11.63 -5.24
CA LYS A 52 4.62 10.70 -5.85
C LYS A 52 6.08 11.14 -5.68
N ASP A 53 6.39 12.40 -5.99
CA ASP A 53 7.77 12.89 -5.93
C ASP A 53 8.28 12.91 -4.48
N ARG A 54 7.44 13.30 -3.51
CA ARG A 54 7.78 13.26 -2.08
C ARG A 54 7.95 11.83 -1.56
N ILE A 55 7.17 10.87 -2.05
CA ILE A 55 7.33 9.45 -1.73
C ILE A 55 8.70 8.96 -2.21
N ILE A 56 9.05 9.23 -3.47
CA ILE A 56 10.34 8.82 -4.05
C ILE A 56 11.50 9.49 -3.29
N ASP A 57 11.40 10.79 -3.03
CA ASP A 57 12.43 11.55 -2.30
C ASP A 57 12.63 11.02 -0.89
N TYR A 58 11.54 10.66 -0.18
CA TYR A 58 11.64 10.07 1.15
C TYR A 58 12.34 8.71 1.12
N LEU A 59 12.12 7.89 0.09
CA LEU A 59 12.70 6.54 0.01
C LEU A 59 14.15 6.50 -0.49
N ALA A 60 14.59 7.54 -1.21
CA ALA A 60 15.84 7.53 -1.99
C ALA A 60 17.12 7.23 -1.19
N ASP A 61 17.16 7.60 0.09
CA ASP A 61 18.33 7.43 0.97
C ASP A 61 18.12 6.41 2.10
N LYS A 62 17.04 5.63 2.06
CA LYS A 62 16.65 4.70 3.13
C LYS A 62 16.80 3.25 2.69
N ASP A 63 17.32 2.45 3.62
CA ASP A 63 17.50 1.02 3.44
C ASP A 63 16.49 0.27 4.31
N TYR A 64 15.68 -0.57 3.67
CA TYR A 64 14.64 -1.38 4.30
C TYR A 64 14.81 -2.82 3.85
N ASP A 65 14.64 -3.75 4.78
CA ASP A 65 14.67 -5.19 4.52
C ASP A 65 13.44 -5.65 3.71
N LEU A 66 12.34 -4.90 3.77
CA LEU A 66 11.11 -5.17 3.03
C LEU A 66 10.28 -3.91 2.80
N LYS A 67 9.77 -3.72 1.58
CA LYS A 67 8.86 -2.64 1.19
C LYS A 67 7.53 -3.21 0.72
N LEU A 68 6.46 -2.87 1.43
CA LEU A 68 5.08 -3.13 1.01
C LEU A 68 4.58 -1.93 0.21
N LEU A 69 3.88 -2.19 -0.88
CA LEU A 69 3.18 -1.18 -1.68
C LEU A 69 1.67 -1.35 -1.51
N SER A 70 1.01 -0.28 -1.09
CA SER A 70 -0.44 -0.19 -0.91
C SER A 70 -1.01 1.11 -1.48
N VAL A 71 -2.33 1.18 -1.58
CA VAL A 71 -3.10 2.40 -1.86
C VAL A 71 -4.25 2.43 -0.84
N HIS A 72 -4.30 3.45 0.01
CA HIS A 72 -5.31 3.56 1.07
C HIS A 72 -6.40 4.59 0.77
N HIS A 73 -6.08 5.63 -0.01
CA HIS A 73 -7.00 6.70 -0.34
C HIS A 73 -6.80 7.25 -1.75
N ASN A 74 -7.77 8.05 -2.21
CA ASN A 74 -7.69 8.80 -3.46
C ASN A 74 -7.48 10.32 -3.26
N GLY A 75 -7.22 10.74 -2.02
CA GLY A 75 -7.06 12.15 -1.63
C GLY A 75 -8.37 12.87 -1.32
N GLN A 76 -9.51 12.20 -1.51
CA GLN A 76 -10.84 12.68 -1.11
C GLN A 76 -11.36 11.93 0.11
N PHE A 77 -11.23 10.60 0.10
CA PHE A 77 -11.65 9.69 1.16
C PHE A 77 -10.66 8.52 1.28
N ASP A 78 -10.63 7.89 2.46
CA ASP A 78 -10.03 6.57 2.62
C ASP A 78 -11.01 5.52 2.07
N TYR A 79 -10.50 4.50 1.38
CA TYR A 79 -11.35 3.48 0.78
C TYR A 79 -12.13 2.62 1.79
N LEU A 80 -11.74 2.64 3.06
CA LEU A 80 -12.48 2.00 4.15
C LEU A 80 -13.43 2.94 4.90
N ASP A 81 -13.52 4.22 4.53
CA ASP A 81 -14.47 5.15 5.14
C ASP A 81 -15.93 4.65 4.97
N ASP A 82 -16.76 4.89 5.99
CA ASP A 82 -18.14 4.40 6.02
C ASP A 82 -18.97 4.92 4.83
N GLU A 83 -18.68 6.14 4.34
CA GLU A 83 -19.38 6.72 3.19
C GLU A 83 -19.12 5.96 1.89
N VAL A 84 -18.00 5.26 1.76
CA VAL A 84 -17.64 4.48 0.56
C VAL A 84 -18.59 3.29 0.39
N LYS A 85 -19.14 2.75 1.48
CA LYS A 85 -20.09 1.62 1.45
C LYS A 85 -21.35 1.91 0.64
N ASP A 86 -21.77 3.18 0.60
CA ASP A 86 -22.96 3.63 -0.10
C ASP A 86 -22.65 4.15 -1.52
N MET A 87 -21.39 4.16 -1.95
CA MET A 87 -20.97 4.56 -3.29
C MET A 87 -21.18 3.44 -4.32
N ASP A 88 -21.17 3.81 -5.60
CA ASP A 88 -21.24 2.84 -6.70
C ASP A 88 -19.90 2.11 -6.91
N PRO A 89 -19.83 0.78 -6.71
CA PRO A 89 -18.60 0.01 -6.94
C PRO A 89 -18.09 0.13 -8.39
N ALA A 90 -18.98 0.36 -9.36
CA ALA A 90 -18.61 0.55 -10.76
C ALA A 90 -17.82 1.85 -11.01
N ILE A 91 -17.81 2.77 -10.04
CA ILE A 91 -17.01 4.00 -10.06
C ILE A 91 -15.74 3.83 -9.22
N VAL A 92 -15.88 3.33 -7.98
CA VAL A 92 -14.80 3.28 -7.00
C VAL A 92 -13.72 2.27 -7.40
N ILE A 93 -14.11 1.08 -7.88
CA ILE A 93 -13.17 -0.02 -8.20
C ILE A 93 -12.25 0.34 -9.37
N PRO A 94 -12.76 0.84 -10.52
CA PRO A 94 -11.88 1.26 -11.62
C PRO A 94 -10.91 2.39 -11.24
N GLN A 95 -11.34 3.33 -10.38
CA GLN A 95 -10.45 4.40 -9.89
C GLN A 95 -9.32 3.82 -9.05
N TYR A 96 -9.63 2.92 -8.12
CA TYR A 96 -8.65 2.24 -7.30
C TYR A 96 -7.65 1.43 -8.15
N PHE A 97 -8.15 0.69 -9.15
CA PHE A 97 -7.31 -0.08 -10.07
C PHE A 97 -6.36 0.79 -10.90
N ALA A 98 -6.80 1.99 -11.30
CA ALA A 98 -5.93 2.95 -11.96
C ALA A 98 -4.78 3.40 -11.04
N GLN A 99 -5.07 3.66 -9.76
CA GLN A 99 -4.03 4.01 -8.79
C GLN A 99 -3.06 2.86 -8.53
N LEU A 100 -3.54 1.63 -8.36
CA LEU A 100 -2.67 0.46 -8.23
C LEU A 100 -1.76 0.28 -9.45
N SER A 101 -2.32 0.46 -10.65
CA SER A 101 -1.56 0.34 -11.90
C SER A 101 -0.45 1.40 -12.00
N GLU A 102 -0.74 2.65 -11.60
CA GLU A 102 0.27 3.70 -11.57
C GLU A 102 1.33 3.44 -10.50
N ALA A 103 0.90 3.07 -9.28
CA ALA A 103 1.76 2.75 -8.14
C ALA A 103 2.83 1.71 -8.51
N LEU A 104 2.41 0.62 -9.17
CA LEU A 104 3.29 -0.47 -9.61
C LEU A 104 4.33 -0.06 -10.65
N VAL A 105 4.12 1.05 -11.35
CA VAL A 105 5.07 1.56 -12.35
C VAL A 105 6.07 2.53 -11.71
N VAL A 106 5.65 3.27 -10.69
CA VAL A 106 6.42 4.41 -10.16
C VAL A 106 7.15 4.10 -8.86
N ILE A 107 6.65 3.17 -8.03
CA ILE A 107 7.26 2.80 -6.76
C ILE A 107 7.93 1.43 -6.86
N GLU A 108 9.21 1.36 -6.48
CA GLU A 108 9.92 0.09 -6.29
C GLU A 108 9.55 -0.52 -4.93
N ALA A 109 9.02 -1.75 -4.94
CA ALA A 109 8.59 -2.46 -3.75
C ALA A 109 8.79 -3.98 -3.90
N ASP A 110 8.70 -4.69 -2.78
CA ASP A 110 8.90 -6.15 -2.72
C ASP A 110 7.58 -6.91 -2.61
N VAL A 111 6.56 -6.28 -2.01
CA VAL A 111 5.26 -6.90 -1.73
C VAL A 111 4.14 -5.99 -2.18
N PHE A 112 3.18 -6.53 -2.91
CA PHE A 112 1.91 -5.88 -3.21
C PHE A 112 0.91 -6.21 -2.09
N ALA A 113 0.61 -5.20 -1.28
CA ALA A 113 -0.16 -5.34 -0.05
C ALA A 113 -1.66 -5.25 -0.31
N HIS A 114 -2.43 -6.02 0.48
CA HIS A 114 -3.90 -6.01 0.56
C HIS A 114 -4.63 -5.42 -0.66
N PHE A 115 -4.45 -6.05 -1.82
CA PHE A 115 -4.91 -5.54 -3.12
C PHE A 115 -6.42 -5.29 -3.22
N ASP A 116 -7.19 -5.80 -2.26
CA ASP A 116 -8.63 -5.65 -2.16
C ASP A 116 -9.07 -4.44 -1.33
N TYR A 117 -8.16 -3.72 -0.68
CA TYR A 117 -8.46 -2.61 0.24
C TYR A 117 -9.47 -1.62 -0.35
N GLY A 118 -9.25 -1.20 -1.61
CA GLY A 118 -10.08 -0.23 -2.32
C GLY A 118 -11.52 -0.65 -2.59
N PHE A 119 -11.85 -1.91 -2.38
CA PHE A 119 -13.18 -2.46 -2.68
C PHE A 119 -13.70 -3.43 -1.62
N ARG A 120 -12.95 -3.64 -0.54
CA ARG A 120 -13.28 -4.55 0.55
C ARG A 120 -14.62 -4.23 1.19
N VAL A 121 -14.92 -2.92 1.33
CA VAL A 121 -16.17 -2.43 1.94
C VAL A 121 -17.43 -2.87 1.21
N PHE A 122 -17.34 -3.19 -0.09
CA PHE A 122 -18.49 -3.63 -0.89
C PHE A 122 -18.86 -5.10 -0.67
N GLY A 123 -17.98 -5.90 -0.05
CA GLY A 123 -18.26 -7.30 0.26
C GLY A 123 -18.61 -8.14 -0.97
N LEU A 124 -17.97 -7.87 -2.12
CA LEU A 124 -18.28 -8.52 -3.39
C LEU A 124 -18.13 -10.03 -3.31
N SER A 125 -19.09 -10.76 -3.88
CA SER A 125 -18.92 -12.17 -4.21
C SER A 125 -17.90 -12.35 -5.35
N VAL A 126 -17.36 -13.55 -5.50
CA VAL A 126 -16.48 -13.90 -6.63
C VAL A 126 -17.16 -13.64 -7.99
N ALA A 127 -18.47 -13.86 -8.10
CA ALA A 127 -19.22 -13.63 -9.33
C ALA A 127 -19.30 -12.13 -9.68
N GLU A 128 -19.49 -11.28 -8.67
CA GLU A 128 -19.50 -9.83 -8.85
C GLU A 128 -18.10 -9.31 -9.15
N PHE A 129 -17.05 -9.80 -8.48
CA PHE A 129 -15.68 -9.37 -8.75
C PHE A 129 -15.21 -9.72 -10.17
N LYS A 130 -15.67 -10.85 -10.72
CA LYS A 130 -15.32 -11.29 -12.08
C LYS A 130 -15.66 -10.28 -13.18
N GLN A 131 -16.61 -9.38 -12.97
CA GLN A 131 -16.89 -8.33 -13.95
C GLN A 131 -15.71 -7.36 -14.17
N TYR A 132 -14.78 -7.29 -13.21
CA TYR A 132 -13.58 -6.44 -13.28
C TYR A 132 -12.33 -7.20 -13.74
N GLU A 133 -12.45 -8.48 -14.14
CA GLU A 133 -11.32 -9.34 -14.50
C GLU A 133 -10.43 -8.71 -15.58
N ALA A 134 -11.03 -8.12 -16.63
CA ALA A 134 -10.29 -7.47 -17.71
C ALA A 134 -9.44 -6.26 -17.24
N GLN A 135 -9.84 -5.60 -16.15
CA GLN A 135 -9.09 -4.48 -15.56
C GLN A 135 -8.07 -4.96 -14.52
N PHE A 136 -8.37 -6.05 -13.81
CA PHE A 136 -7.51 -6.55 -12.74
C PHE A 136 -6.35 -7.41 -13.27
N LEU A 137 -6.55 -8.21 -14.32
CA LEU A 137 -5.49 -9.07 -14.87
C LEU A 137 -4.21 -8.29 -15.26
N PRO A 138 -4.28 -7.11 -15.91
CA PRO A 138 -3.09 -6.30 -16.18
C PRO A 138 -2.30 -5.88 -14.93
N ILE A 139 -2.98 -5.67 -13.79
CA ILE A 139 -2.34 -5.36 -12.50
C ILE A 139 -1.53 -6.57 -12.03
N LEU A 140 -2.12 -7.78 -12.11
CA LEU A 140 -1.43 -9.02 -11.77
C LEU A 140 -0.23 -9.29 -12.68
N ASP A 141 -0.37 -9.04 -13.99
CA ASP A 141 0.74 -9.16 -14.95
C ASP A 141 1.89 -8.23 -14.58
N GLN A 142 1.58 -7.00 -14.18
CA GLN A 142 2.57 -6.02 -13.75
C GLN A 142 3.24 -6.41 -12.42
N VAL A 143 2.49 -6.96 -11.46
CA VAL A 143 3.02 -7.54 -10.21
C VAL A 143 4.02 -8.67 -10.50
N ILE A 144 3.66 -9.60 -11.38
CA ILE A 144 4.54 -10.72 -11.79
C ILE A 144 5.79 -10.18 -12.50
N LYS A 145 5.63 -9.24 -13.43
CA LYS A 145 6.73 -8.62 -14.17
C LYS A 145 7.74 -7.94 -13.23
N ASN A 146 7.24 -7.25 -12.21
CA ASN A 146 8.06 -6.61 -11.20
C ASN A 146 8.57 -7.58 -10.12
N LYS A 147 8.11 -8.84 -10.13
CA LYS A 147 8.47 -9.91 -9.19
C LYS A 147 8.08 -9.62 -7.73
N LEU A 148 6.97 -8.91 -7.53
CA LEU A 148 6.44 -8.67 -6.17
C LEU A 148 5.77 -9.94 -5.65
N ALA A 149 5.89 -10.19 -4.35
CA ALA A 149 5.03 -11.12 -3.65
C ALA A 149 3.65 -10.50 -3.38
N PHE A 150 2.62 -11.33 -3.15
CA PHE A 150 1.33 -10.86 -2.63
C PHE A 150 1.31 -10.98 -1.11
N GLU A 151 0.78 -9.96 -0.45
CA GLU A 151 0.41 -10.09 0.96
C GLU A 151 -0.87 -10.92 1.09
N LEU A 152 -0.80 -12.01 1.87
CA LEU A 152 -2.00 -12.67 2.39
C LEU A 152 -2.40 -11.99 3.70
N ASN A 153 -3.20 -10.93 3.59
CA ASN A 153 -3.65 -10.16 4.73
C ASN A 153 -4.88 -10.81 5.38
N ALA A 154 -4.81 -11.10 6.68
CA ALA A 154 -5.88 -11.75 7.44
C ALA A 154 -6.58 -10.81 8.44
N LYS A 155 -6.42 -9.49 8.28
CA LYS A 155 -7.08 -8.47 9.08
C LYS A 155 -8.56 -8.31 8.71
#